data_AF-A0A849WGM6-F1
#
_entry.id   AF-A0A849WGM6-F1
#
_cell.length_a   1.000
_cell.length_b   1.000
_cell.length_c   1.000
_cell.angle_alpha   90.00
_cell.angle_beta   90.00
_cell.angle_gamma   90.00
#
_symmetry.space_group_name_H-M   'P 1'
#
loop_
_entity.id
_entity.type
_entity.pdbx_description
1 polymer ?
#
loop_
_entity_poly.entity_id
_entity_poly.type
_entity_poly.pdbx_seq_one_letter_code
_entity_poly.pdbx_strand_id
1 'polypeptide(L)'
;MIHEDQIFVLSSHIAVESFSDGALLFMAENRQLLEFNLTADRILSYTDGHHSVQEIASIIANMYDIPLREALQDTMILYEELHRQKIVFPENPLNKKGIMTQVERNERYMRNPDVGLREEDEDGGLLFNPDTNQVKVLNPTGLFVWKHCDSHHGIESIILKLQEAFDDVPEKEVRADVLSFLEEMEKSGFLGKVLHE
;
A
#
# COMPACT_ATOMS: atom_id res chain seq x y z
N MET A 1 -19.85 -4.45 6.48
CA MET A 1 -20.63 -5.46 5.75
C MET A 1 -20.12 -5.42 4.34
N ILE A 2 -19.67 -6.56 3.82
CA ILE A 2 -19.09 -6.66 2.47
C ILE A 2 -20.22 -6.81 1.45
N HIS A 3 -20.07 -6.18 0.28
CA HIS A 3 -21.04 -6.24 -0.81
C HIS A 3 -20.55 -7.13 -1.95
N GLU A 4 -21.48 -7.73 -2.69
CA GLU A 4 -21.22 -8.65 -3.81
C GLU A 4 -20.44 -7.99 -4.96
N ASP A 5 -20.69 -6.70 -5.21
CA ASP A 5 -20.01 -5.92 -6.25
C ASP A 5 -18.65 -5.35 -5.79
N GLN A 6 -18.27 -5.57 -4.54
CA GLN A 6 -17.04 -5.02 -3.98
C GLN A 6 -15.83 -5.75 -4.57
N ILE A 7 -14.76 -5.03 -4.81
CA ILE A 7 -13.48 -5.55 -5.31
C ILE A 7 -12.47 -5.42 -4.18
N PHE A 8 -11.56 -6.39 -4.04
CA PHE A 8 -10.54 -6.38 -2.99
C PHE A 8 -9.14 -6.55 -3.57
N VAL A 9 -8.16 -6.03 -2.85
CA VAL A 9 -6.72 -6.24 -3.08
C VAL A 9 -6.07 -6.82 -1.83
N LEU A 10 -5.03 -7.63 -2.03
CA LEU A 10 -4.19 -8.15 -0.96
C LEU A 10 -3.32 -7.04 -0.35
N SER A 11 -3.08 -7.14 0.96
CA SER A 11 -2.11 -6.31 1.66
C SER A 11 -0.70 -6.53 1.11
N SER A 12 0.04 -5.44 0.87
CA SER A 12 1.42 -5.51 0.38
C SER A 12 2.43 -6.08 1.37
N HIS A 13 2.04 -6.28 2.63
CA HIS A 13 2.89 -6.89 3.67
C HIS A 13 2.64 -8.40 3.84
N ILE A 14 1.98 -9.03 2.88
CA ILE A 14 1.66 -10.45 2.89
C ILE A 14 2.40 -11.16 1.78
N ALA A 15 3.11 -12.23 2.15
CA ALA A 15 3.59 -13.22 1.21
C ALA A 15 2.67 -14.45 1.27
N VAL A 16 2.32 -14.99 0.11
CA VAL A 16 1.47 -16.17 -0.02
C VAL A 16 2.28 -17.25 -0.73
N GLU A 17 2.35 -18.43 -0.13
CA GLU A 17 2.91 -19.63 -0.75
C GLU A 17 1.78 -20.66 -0.90
N SER A 18 1.45 -21.02 -2.14
CA SER A 18 0.39 -21.98 -2.44
C SER A 18 0.94 -23.40 -2.57
N PHE A 19 0.20 -24.37 -2.04
CA PHE A 19 0.49 -25.80 -2.09
C PHE A 19 -0.68 -26.55 -2.74
N SER A 20 -0.56 -27.88 -2.86
CA SER A 20 -1.60 -28.71 -3.46
C SER A 20 -2.90 -28.78 -2.63
N ASP A 21 -2.81 -28.55 -1.32
CA ASP A 21 -3.88 -28.73 -0.34
C ASP A 21 -4.27 -27.44 0.41
N GLY A 22 -3.61 -26.32 0.12
CA GLY A 22 -3.86 -25.06 0.79
C GLY A 22 -2.80 -24.01 0.50
N ALA A 23 -2.69 -23.01 1.37
CA ALA A 23 -1.68 -21.97 1.28
C ALA A 23 -1.17 -21.57 2.66
N LEU A 24 0.07 -21.10 2.72
CA LEU A 24 0.63 -20.40 3.86
C LEU A 24 0.72 -18.91 3.56
N LEU A 25 0.14 -18.10 4.44
CA LEU A 25 0.26 -16.66 4.42
C LEU A 25 1.24 -16.23 5.51
N PHE A 26 2.28 -15.49 5.13
CA PHE A 26 3.17 -14.82 6.06
C PHE A 26 2.83 -13.34 6.14
N MET A 27 2.40 -12.90 7.32
CA MET A 27 2.12 -11.50 7.63
C MET A 27 3.38 -10.85 8.19
N ALA A 28 4.08 -10.07 7.37
CA ALA A 28 5.40 -9.52 7.71
C ALA A 28 5.33 -8.52 8.88
N GLU A 29 4.26 -7.73 8.98
CA GLU A 29 4.08 -6.69 10.00
C GLU A 29 4.16 -7.22 11.43
N ASN A 30 3.58 -8.40 11.69
CA ASN A 30 3.51 -9.00 13.01
C ASN A 30 4.20 -10.37 13.10
N ARG A 31 4.86 -10.80 12.02
CA ARG A 31 5.58 -12.07 11.88
C ARG A 31 4.71 -13.30 12.20
N GLN A 32 3.44 -13.25 11.78
CA GLN A 32 2.52 -14.37 11.95
C GLN A 32 2.41 -15.19 10.67
N LEU A 33 2.17 -16.49 10.85
CA LEU A 33 1.84 -17.41 9.77
C LEU A 33 0.38 -17.84 9.92
N LEU A 34 -0.35 -17.85 8.82
CA LEU A 34 -1.71 -18.39 8.74
C LEU A 34 -1.74 -19.48 7.68
N GLU A 35 -2.45 -20.56 7.99
CA GLU A 35 -2.68 -21.65 7.06
C GLU A 35 -4.11 -21.58 6.55
N PHE A 36 -4.25 -21.52 5.23
CA PHE A 36 -5.52 -21.47 4.54
C PHE A 36 -5.78 -22.78 3.81
N ASN A 37 -7.04 -23.18 3.78
CA ASN A 37 -7.46 -24.34 3.00
C ASN A 37 -7.42 -24.04 1.49
N LEU A 38 -7.56 -25.08 0.68
CA LEU A 38 -7.54 -24.97 -0.78
C LEU A 38 -8.58 -23.97 -1.34
N THR A 39 -9.77 -23.89 -0.76
CA THR A 39 -10.80 -22.96 -1.23
C THR A 39 -10.40 -21.50 -1.00
N ALA A 40 -9.85 -21.20 0.17
CA ALA A 40 -9.36 -19.87 0.50
C ALA A 40 -8.15 -19.47 -0.34
N ASP A 41 -7.21 -20.40 -0.61
CA ASP A 41 -6.12 -20.19 -1.59
C ASP A 41 -6.66 -19.79 -2.96
N ARG A 42 -7.67 -20.51 -3.47
CA ARG A 42 -8.27 -20.19 -4.77
C ARG A 42 -8.93 -18.82 -4.77
N ILE A 43 -9.70 -18.46 -3.74
CA ILE A 43 -10.28 -17.12 -3.62
C ILE A 43 -9.20 -16.04 -3.61
N LEU A 44 -8.13 -16.24 -2.83
CA LEU A 44 -7.01 -15.30 -2.78
C LEU A 44 -6.31 -15.13 -4.13
N SER A 45 -6.17 -16.21 -4.90
CA SER A 45 -5.53 -16.16 -6.23
C SER A 45 -6.28 -15.28 -7.24
N TYR A 46 -7.57 -15.00 -6.99
CA TYR A 46 -8.39 -14.07 -7.77
C TYR A 46 -8.62 -12.72 -7.07
N THR A 47 -8.01 -12.49 -5.90
CA THR A 47 -8.08 -11.20 -5.19
C THR A 47 -7.05 -10.23 -5.77
N ASP A 48 -7.32 -9.77 -6.98
CA ASP A 48 -6.36 -9.08 -7.85
C ASP A 48 -6.68 -7.59 -8.08
N GLY A 49 -7.68 -7.04 -7.39
CA GLY A 49 -8.15 -5.67 -7.60
C GLY A 49 -9.01 -5.47 -8.86
N HIS A 50 -9.36 -6.54 -9.57
CA HIS A 50 -10.18 -6.49 -10.78
C HIS A 50 -11.49 -7.23 -10.61
N HIS A 51 -11.45 -8.43 -10.02
CA HIS A 51 -12.63 -9.26 -9.85
C HIS A 51 -13.46 -8.82 -8.64
N SER A 52 -14.77 -8.72 -8.83
CA SER A 52 -15.70 -8.53 -7.72
C SER A 52 -15.88 -9.80 -6.89
N VAL A 53 -16.37 -9.66 -5.66
CA VAL A 53 -16.74 -10.79 -4.80
C VAL A 53 -17.69 -11.74 -5.53
N GLN A 54 -18.65 -11.23 -6.29
CA GLN A 54 -19.58 -12.05 -7.08
C GLN A 54 -18.88 -12.81 -8.22
N GLU A 55 -17.96 -12.17 -8.94
CA GLU A 55 -17.22 -12.80 -10.03
C GLU A 55 -16.34 -13.93 -9.51
N ILE A 56 -15.65 -13.70 -8.39
CA ILE A 56 -14.83 -14.73 -7.73
C ILE A 56 -15.71 -15.87 -7.24
N ALA A 57 -16.83 -15.57 -6.58
CA ALA A 57 -17.78 -16.60 -6.15
C ALA A 57 -18.31 -17.44 -7.32
N SER A 58 -18.54 -16.84 -8.47
CA SER A 58 -18.93 -17.56 -9.70
C SER A 58 -17.83 -18.49 -10.20
N ILE A 59 -16.56 -18.05 -10.17
CA ILE A 59 -15.41 -18.90 -10.51
C ILE A 59 -15.33 -20.10 -9.57
N ILE A 60 -15.44 -19.88 -8.26
CA ILE A 60 -15.40 -20.93 -7.24
C ILE A 60 -16.58 -21.90 -7.40
N ALA A 61 -17.78 -21.38 -7.62
CA ALA A 61 -18.98 -22.19 -7.84
C ALA A 61 -18.80 -23.16 -9.02
N ASN A 62 -18.28 -22.67 -10.15
CA ASN A 62 -18.00 -23.49 -11.32
C ASN A 62 -16.84 -24.47 -11.11
N MET A 63 -15.79 -24.06 -10.39
CA MET A 63 -14.61 -24.89 -10.14
C MET A 63 -14.92 -26.13 -9.29
N TYR A 64 -15.81 -25.96 -8.31
CA TYR A 64 -16.16 -27.02 -7.35
C TYR A 64 -17.55 -27.64 -7.59
N ASP A 65 -18.25 -27.23 -8.65
CA ASP A 65 -19.61 -27.66 -8.98
C ASP A 65 -20.60 -27.49 -7.80
N ILE A 66 -20.55 -26.32 -7.17
CA ILE A 66 -21.44 -25.94 -6.05
C ILE A 66 -22.38 -24.80 -6.44
N PRO A 67 -23.54 -24.64 -5.77
CA PRO A 67 -24.45 -23.54 -6.05
C PRO A 67 -23.80 -22.17 -5.83
N LEU A 68 -24.01 -21.23 -6.77
CA LEU A 68 -23.46 -19.86 -6.69
C LEU A 68 -23.79 -19.17 -5.36
N ARG A 69 -25.00 -19.38 -4.82
CA ARG A 69 -25.42 -18.78 -3.55
C ARG A 69 -24.55 -19.23 -2.37
N GLU A 70 -24.15 -20.50 -2.37
CA GLU A 70 -23.30 -21.08 -1.33
C GLU A 70 -21.87 -20.54 -1.46
N ALA A 71 -21.30 -20.61 -2.68
CA ALA A 71 -19.99 -20.03 -2.97
C ALA A 71 -19.91 -18.54 -2.61
N LEU A 72 -20.95 -17.77 -2.91
CA LEU A 72 -21.02 -16.34 -2.61
C LEU A 72 -21.03 -16.07 -1.11
N GLN A 73 -21.83 -16.84 -0.36
CA GLN A 73 -21.88 -16.72 1.09
C GLN A 73 -20.52 -17.02 1.73
N ASP A 74 -19.88 -18.12 1.31
CA ASP A 74 -18.57 -18.52 1.83
C ASP A 74 -17.48 -17.52 1.47
N THR A 75 -17.49 -17.02 0.24
CA THR A 75 -16.55 -16.00 -0.24
C THR A 75 -16.70 -14.70 0.55
N MET A 76 -17.92 -14.25 0.82
CA MET A 76 -18.17 -13.06 1.64
C MET A 76 -17.71 -13.24 3.08
N ILE A 77 -18.00 -14.37 3.72
CA ILE A 77 -17.55 -14.66 5.10
C ILE A 77 -16.02 -14.65 5.17
N LEU A 78 -15.36 -15.26 4.18
CA LEU A 78 -13.91 -15.23 4.09
C LEU A 78 -13.41 -13.79 3.98
N TYR A 79 -13.93 -12.99 3.04
CA TYR A 79 -13.49 -11.60 2.91
C TYR A 79 -13.74 -10.77 4.18
N GLU A 80 -14.80 -11.02 4.94
CA GLU A 80 -15.05 -10.35 6.22
C GLU A 80 -13.97 -10.69 7.25
N GLU A 81 -13.54 -11.95 7.29
CA GLU A 81 -12.43 -12.40 8.13
C GLU A 81 -11.11 -11.74 7.72
N LEU A 82 -10.77 -11.85 6.43
CA LEU A 82 -9.53 -11.31 5.87
C LEU A 82 -9.44 -9.80 6.06
N HIS A 83 -10.54 -9.08 5.82
CA HIS A 83 -10.59 -7.63 6.00
C HIS A 83 -10.40 -7.27 7.49
N ARG A 84 -11.03 -8.01 8.41
CA ARG A 84 -10.86 -7.79 9.85
C ARG A 84 -9.41 -8.03 10.30
N GLN A 85 -8.73 -8.99 9.68
CA GLN A 85 -7.32 -9.29 9.92
C GLN A 85 -6.36 -8.38 9.14
N LYS A 86 -6.88 -7.41 8.37
CA LYS A 86 -6.10 -6.49 7.52
C LYS A 86 -5.27 -7.21 6.44
N ILE A 87 -5.76 -8.37 5.98
CA ILE A 87 -5.15 -9.17 4.91
C ILE A 87 -5.57 -8.66 3.53
N VAL A 88 -6.81 -8.16 3.43
CA VAL A 88 -7.37 -7.57 2.21
C VAL A 88 -8.01 -6.23 2.49
N PHE A 89 -8.03 -5.36 1.49
CA PHE A 89 -8.64 -4.05 1.55
C PHE A 89 -9.56 -3.84 0.34
N PRO A 90 -10.69 -3.12 0.51
CA PRO A 90 -11.55 -2.82 -0.62
C PRO A 90 -10.85 -1.90 -1.61
N GLU A 91 -10.95 -2.23 -2.89
CA GLU A 91 -10.40 -1.45 -3.98
C GLU A 91 -11.17 -0.14 -4.12
N ASN A 92 -10.46 0.99 -4.13
CA ASN A 92 -11.08 2.30 -4.22
C ASN A 92 -11.29 2.68 -5.69
N PRO A 93 -12.53 2.94 -6.16
CA PRO A 93 -12.79 3.34 -7.55
C PRO A 93 -12.12 4.65 -7.97
N LEU A 94 -11.62 5.47 -7.05
CA LEU A 94 -10.78 6.64 -7.38
C LEU A 94 -9.41 6.25 -7.98
N ASN A 95 -8.94 5.02 -7.76
CA ASN A 95 -7.79 4.45 -8.49
C ASN A 95 -8.07 4.20 -9.98
N LYS A 96 -9.34 4.19 -10.42
CA LYS A 96 -9.72 3.80 -11.80
C LYS A 96 -9.68 4.95 -12.84
N LYS A 97 -9.27 6.17 -12.47
CA LYS A 97 -9.16 7.32 -13.40
C LYS A 97 -7.73 7.84 -13.59
N GLY A 98 -6.76 6.94 -13.59
CA GLY A 98 -5.44 7.16 -14.16
C GLY A 98 -4.91 5.82 -14.66
N ILE A 99 -4.41 5.80 -15.87
CA ILE A 99 -3.71 4.65 -16.46
C ILE A 99 -2.59 4.24 -15.48
N MET A 100 -2.79 3.16 -14.72
CA MET A 100 -1.78 2.59 -13.83
C MET A 100 -1.52 1.16 -14.29
N THR A 101 -0.57 1.01 -15.20
CA THR A 101 -0.01 -0.28 -15.56
C THR A 101 0.67 -0.91 -14.34
N GLN A 102 0.42 -2.20 -14.16
CA GLN A 102 0.90 -3.15 -13.15
C GLN A 102 2.42 -3.25 -12.91
N VAL A 103 3.22 -2.22 -13.25
CA VAL A 103 4.69 -2.21 -13.11
C VAL A 103 5.23 -0.87 -12.56
N GLU A 104 4.42 0.14 -12.31
CA GLU A 104 4.90 1.41 -11.74
C GLU A 104 4.68 1.52 -10.22
N ARG A 105 5.55 0.77 -9.54
CA ARG A 105 6.33 1.13 -8.34
C ARG A 105 5.55 1.59 -7.11
N ASN A 106 5.56 0.71 -6.10
CA ASN A 106 5.81 1.11 -4.71
C ASN A 106 7.20 1.79 -4.65
N GLU A 107 7.34 2.97 -5.24
CA GLU A 107 8.54 3.78 -5.15
C GLU A 107 8.66 4.20 -3.69
N ARG A 108 9.58 3.56 -2.98
CA ARG A 108 9.89 3.92 -1.61
C ARG A 108 11.15 4.74 -1.64
N TYR A 109 11.14 5.80 -0.87
CA TYR A 109 12.31 6.64 -0.68
C TYR A 109 12.92 6.34 0.67
N MET A 110 14.23 6.31 0.70
CA MET A 110 15.01 6.20 1.92
C MET A 110 15.87 7.46 2.04
N ARG A 111 15.90 8.03 3.24
CA ARG A 111 16.83 9.11 3.57
C ARG A 111 18.27 8.64 3.42
N ASN A 112 19.12 9.49 2.83
CA ASN A 112 20.55 9.28 2.89
C ASN A 112 20.98 9.32 4.38
N PRO A 113 21.59 8.23 4.91
CA PRO A 113 21.93 8.14 6.34
C PRO A 113 22.97 9.16 6.79
N ASP A 114 23.74 9.73 5.87
CA ASP A 114 24.75 10.75 6.17
C ASP A 114 24.17 12.17 6.23
N VAL A 115 22.92 12.37 5.81
CA VAL A 115 22.22 13.65 5.94
C VAL A 115 21.84 13.91 7.39
N GLY A 116 22.38 14.99 7.96
CA GLY A 116 21.97 15.48 9.27
C GLY A 116 20.66 16.26 9.20
N LEU A 117 19.73 15.98 10.13
CA LEU A 117 18.52 16.76 10.37
C LEU A 117 18.66 17.53 11.69
N ARG A 118 18.38 18.83 11.65
CA ARG A 118 18.14 19.66 12.84
C ARG A 118 16.72 20.19 12.77
N GLU A 119 15.86 19.77 13.69
CA GLU A 119 14.51 20.31 13.79
C GLU A 119 14.55 21.70 14.44
N GLU A 120 13.71 22.61 13.92
CA GLU A 120 13.48 23.94 14.47
C GLU A 120 12.01 24.02 14.87
N ASP A 121 11.75 23.94 16.18
CA ASP A 121 10.45 23.87 16.87
C ASP A 121 9.20 23.83 15.93
N GLU A 122 8.53 24.96 15.72
CA GLU A 122 7.29 25.04 14.92
C GLU A 122 7.53 25.33 13.43
N ASP A 123 8.78 25.64 13.04
CA ASP A 123 9.11 26.17 11.71
C ASP A 123 9.56 25.08 10.72
N GLY A 124 9.75 23.85 11.18
CA GLY A 124 10.17 22.70 10.37
C GLY A 124 11.58 22.25 10.71
N GLY A 125 12.49 22.25 9.75
CA GLY A 125 13.85 21.76 10.02
C GLY A 125 14.88 22.06 8.95
N LEU A 126 16.14 21.89 9.30
CA LEU A 126 17.28 22.11 8.43
C LEU A 126 17.99 20.77 8.16
N LEU A 127 18.15 20.46 6.89
CA LEU A 127 18.93 19.31 6.42
C LEU A 127 20.30 19.76 5.95
N PHE A 128 21.33 18.99 6.30
CA PHE A 128 22.68 19.15 5.80
C PHE A 128 23.15 17.84 5.17
N ASN A 129 23.49 17.89 3.87
CA ASN A 129 24.07 16.77 3.15
C ASN A 129 25.60 16.97 3.04
N PRO A 130 26.42 16.18 3.75
CA PRO A 130 27.87 16.32 3.70
C PRO A 130 28.48 15.92 2.36
N ASP A 131 27.82 15.04 1.60
CA ASP A 131 28.33 14.55 0.31
C ASP A 131 28.27 15.63 -0.77
N THR A 132 27.19 16.42 -0.77
CA THR A 132 26.96 17.50 -1.75
C THR A 132 27.28 18.88 -1.19
N ASN A 133 27.61 18.98 0.11
CA ASN A 133 27.79 20.22 0.85
C ASN A 133 26.58 21.18 0.71
N GLN A 134 25.37 20.62 0.64
CA GLN A 134 24.13 21.38 0.51
C GLN A 134 23.40 21.47 1.86
N VAL A 135 22.81 22.65 2.10
CA VAL A 135 21.89 22.91 3.21
C VAL A 135 20.51 23.18 2.63
N LYS A 136 19.48 22.56 3.21
CA LYS A 136 18.10 22.77 2.80
C LYS A 136 17.20 23.03 4.00
N VAL A 137 16.37 24.06 3.91
CA VAL A 137 15.36 24.38 4.92
C VAL A 137 14.05 23.73 4.49
N LEU A 138 13.45 22.99 5.42
CA LEU A 138 12.16 22.34 5.27
C LEU A 138 11.13 23.12 6.06
N ASN A 139 9.98 23.38 5.45
CA ASN A 139 8.77 23.77 6.16
C ASN A 139 8.18 22.54 6.90
N PRO A 140 7.14 22.70 7.75
CA PRO A 140 6.55 21.59 8.49
C PRO A 140 6.06 20.43 7.60
N THR A 141 5.47 20.75 6.44
CA THR A 141 5.01 19.76 5.46
C THR A 141 6.18 18.94 4.88
N GLY A 142 7.25 19.60 4.46
CA GLY A 142 8.45 18.93 3.95
C GLY A 142 9.15 18.09 5.02
N LEU A 143 9.18 18.57 6.27
CA LEU A 143 9.69 17.80 7.40
C LEU A 143 8.85 16.53 7.63
N PHE A 144 7.53 16.63 7.53
CA PHE A 144 6.64 15.47 7.65
C PHE A 144 6.92 14.42 6.58
N VAL A 145 7.00 14.84 5.31
CA VAL A 145 7.31 13.94 4.18
C VAL A 145 8.70 13.31 4.36
N TRP A 146 9.71 14.11 4.72
CA TRP A 146 11.06 13.63 5.02
C TRP A 146 11.08 12.54 6.08
N LYS A 147 10.38 12.74 7.21
CA LYS A 147 10.33 11.76 8.30
C LYS A 147 9.71 10.41 7.88
N HIS A 148 8.83 10.42 6.88
CA HIS A 148 8.19 9.22 6.34
C HIS A 148 8.93 8.59 5.14
N CYS A 149 10.06 9.17 4.71
CA CYS A 149 10.95 8.53 3.73
C CYS A 149 11.88 7.53 4.45
N ASP A 150 11.32 6.40 4.86
CA ASP A 150 11.97 5.42 5.73
C ASP A 150 12.07 4.01 5.11
N SER A 151 11.88 3.88 3.79
CA SER A 151 11.76 2.61 3.05
C SER A 151 10.56 1.71 3.42
N HIS A 152 9.75 2.07 4.42
CA HIS A 152 8.56 1.33 4.82
C HIS A 152 7.29 1.95 4.21
N HIS A 153 7.25 3.28 4.10
CA HIS A 153 6.12 3.97 3.49
C HIS A 153 6.35 4.20 1.99
N GLY A 154 5.37 3.77 1.19
CA GLY A 154 5.26 4.17 -0.21
C GLY A 154 4.63 5.56 -0.35
N ILE A 155 4.75 6.17 -1.54
CA ILE A 155 4.25 7.52 -1.84
C ILE A 155 2.78 7.69 -1.43
N GLU A 156 1.91 6.74 -1.77
CA GLU A 156 0.49 6.81 -1.43
C GLU A 156 0.23 6.85 0.08
N SER A 157 1.00 6.09 0.87
CA SER A 157 0.88 6.12 2.33
C SER A 157 1.31 7.47 2.90
N ILE A 158 2.34 8.08 2.31
CA ILE A 158 2.79 9.43 2.70
C ILE A 158 1.70 10.46 2.38
N ILE A 159 1.08 10.39 1.20
CA ILE A 159 0.00 11.29 0.79
C ILE A 159 -1.20 11.16 1.74
N LEU A 160 -1.65 9.93 2.00
CA LEU A 160 -2.78 9.69 2.91
C LEU A 160 -2.51 10.26 4.32
N LYS A 161 -1.33 9.98 4.88
CA LYS A 161 -0.93 10.51 6.19
C LYS A 161 -0.84 12.03 6.21
N LEU A 162 -0.42 12.63 5.11
CA LEU A 162 -0.33 14.07 5.00
C LEU A 162 -1.73 14.71 4.93
N GLN A 163 -2.68 14.09 4.21
CA GLN A 163 -4.07 14.53 4.22
C GLN A 163 -4.75 14.39 5.59
N GLU A 164 -4.41 13.35 6.36
CA GLU A 164 -4.91 13.19 7.73
C GLU A 164 -4.32 14.23 8.70
N ALA A 165 -3.09 14.70 8.42
CA ALA A 165 -2.38 15.66 9.27
C ALA A 165 -2.71 17.13 8.96
N PHE A 166 -3.23 17.43 7.77
CA PHE A 166 -3.51 18.80 7.29
C PHE A 166 -4.93 18.89 6.71
N ASP A 167 -5.81 19.63 7.40
CA ASP A 167 -7.21 19.79 7.00
C ASP A 167 -7.38 20.64 5.72
N ASP A 168 -8.43 20.34 4.94
CA ASP A 168 -8.96 21.15 3.81
C ASP A 168 -8.05 21.37 2.58
N VAL A 169 -7.00 20.57 2.37
CA VAL A 169 -6.20 20.63 1.12
C VAL A 169 -6.68 19.58 0.10
N PRO A 170 -6.96 19.96 -1.16
CA PRO A 170 -7.34 19.00 -2.20
C PRO A 170 -6.27 17.91 -2.42
N GLU A 171 -6.66 16.64 -2.48
CA GLU A 171 -5.75 15.49 -2.66
C GLU A 171 -4.77 15.68 -3.82
N LYS A 172 -5.25 16.26 -4.91
CA LYS A 172 -4.45 16.51 -6.12
C LYS A 172 -3.27 17.46 -5.85
N GLU A 173 -3.47 18.47 -5.00
CA GLU A 173 -2.42 19.43 -4.63
C GLU A 173 -1.42 18.77 -3.69
N VAL A 174 -1.90 18.05 -2.67
CA VAL A 174 -1.05 17.27 -1.75
C VAL A 174 -0.15 16.29 -2.51
N ARG A 175 -0.73 15.54 -3.46
CA ARG A 175 0.01 14.59 -4.30
C ARG A 175 1.08 15.29 -5.13
N ALA A 176 0.76 16.42 -5.77
CA ALA A 176 1.71 17.17 -6.58
C ALA A 176 2.89 17.69 -5.74
N ASP A 177 2.61 18.21 -4.55
CA ASP A 177 3.62 18.74 -3.63
C ASP A 177 4.55 17.63 -3.11
N VAL A 178 3.99 16.49 -2.71
CA VAL A 178 4.77 15.32 -2.27
C VAL A 178 5.68 14.81 -3.39
N LEU A 179 5.15 14.64 -4.61
CA LEU A 179 5.95 14.16 -5.74
C LEU A 179 7.07 15.13 -6.11
N SER A 180 6.77 16.43 -6.16
CA SER A 180 7.75 17.48 -6.43
C SER A 180 8.86 17.49 -5.37
N PHE A 181 8.48 17.37 -4.09
CA PHE A 181 9.43 17.26 -2.99
C PHE A 181 10.36 16.04 -3.14
N LEU A 182 9.80 14.86 -3.38
CA LEU A 182 10.57 13.62 -3.52
C LEU A 182 11.55 13.69 -4.70
N GLU A 183 11.10 14.19 -5.86
CA GLU A 183 11.93 14.34 -7.04
C GLU A 183 13.10 15.31 -6.79
N GLU A 184 12.85 16.45 -6.15
CA GLU A 184 13.89 17.42 -5.82
C GLU A 184 14.93 16.84 -4.85
N MET A 185 14.45 16.13 -3.82
CA MET A 185 15.29 15.54 -2.77
C MET A 185 16.12 14.35 -3.28
N GLU A 186 15.58 13.58 -4.23
CA GLU A 186 16.34 12.54 -4.95
C GLU A 186 17.45 13.16 -5.80
N LYS A 187 17.11 14.15 -6.64
CA LYS A 187 18.08 14.81 -7.54
C LYS A 187 19.22 15.49 -6.78
N SER A 188 18.96 15.97 -5.57
CA SER A 188 19.94 16.62 -4.70
C SER A 188 20.70 15.67 -3.77
N GLY A 189 20.43 14.36 -3.86
CA GLY A 189 21.14 13.32 -3.11
C GLY A 189 20.76 13.22 -1.63
N PHE A 190 19.64 13.83 -1.23
CA PHE A 190 19.11 13.71 0.14
C PHE A 190 18.27 12.45 0.33
N LEU A 191 17.64 11.96 -0.74
CA LEU A 191 16.91 10.69 -0.78
C LEU A 191 17.48 9.76 -1.84
N GLY A 192 17.32 8.46 -1.62
CA GLY A 192 17.51 7.42 -2.64
C GLY A 192 16.23 6.61 -2.85
N LYS A 193 16.03 6.10 -4.08
CA LYS A 193 14.98 5.14 -4.39
C LYS A 193 15.37 3.74 -3.92
N VAL A 194 14.43 3.05 -3.30
CA VAL A 194 14.56 1.63 -2.96
C VAL A 194 13.94 0.84 -4.11
N LEU A 195 14.76 0.10 -4.84
CA LEU A 195 14.31 -0.85 -5.84
C LEU A 195 13.92 -2.16 -5.13
N HIS A 196 12.75 -2.69 -5.46
CA HIS A 196 12.35 -4.03 -5.03
C HIS A 196 12.98 -5.04 -6.01
N GLU A 197 13.75 -6.00 -5.48
CA GLU A 197 14.07 -7.25 -6.18
C GLU A 197 12.91 -8.23 -6.08
#